data_AF-A0A0F4GKY8-F1
#
_entry.id   AF-A0A0F4GKY8-F1
#
_cell.length_a   1.000
_cell.length_b   1.000
_cell.length_c   1.000
_cell.angle_alpha   90.00
_cell.angle_beta   90.00
_cell.angle_gamma   90.00
#
_symmetry.space_group_name_H-M   'P 1'
#
loop_
_entity.id
_entity.type
_entity.pdbx_description
1 polymer ?
#
loop_
_entity_poly.entity_id
_entity_poly.type
_entity_poly.pdbx_seq_one_letter_code
_entity_poly.pdbx_strand_id
1 'polypeptide(L)'
;MSTSPPISDSPDAPAEEDPGAADLPLTMAASVVLEHLPKDAHQALETAGELEQAKVTIRLSPLPNTPQLKQPRFKCSSNQRFEYIVRFLRKKLGLKDHESVFCYVNSVFAPGLDEGVGNLWRCFKTGDELVVSYSVTQAFG
;
A
#
# COMPACT_ATOMS: atom_id res chain seq x y z
N MET A 1 -8.49 61.39 41.04
CA MET A 1 -7.09 60.98 41.22
C MET A 1 -6.77 60.09 40.02
N SER A 2 -6.29 60.68 38.91
CA SER A 2 -4.89 60.57 38.43
C SER A 2 -4.74 59.28 37.59
N THR A 3 -4.35 59.22 36.30
CA THR A 3 -3.49 60.06 35.42
C THR A 3 -3.68 59.67 33.93
N SER A 4 -3.34 60.60 33.04
CA SER A 4 -3.40 60.62 31.55
C SER A 4 -2.28 59.81 30.80
N PRO A 5 -2.22 59.79 29.43
CA PRO A 5 -1.58 58.78 28.52
C PRO A 5 -0.13 59.17 28.07
N PRO A 6 0.58 58.51 27.08
CA PRO A 6 0.37 58.69 25.61
C PRO A 6 0.82 57.53 24.63
N ILE A 7 0.46 57.76 23.36
CA ILE A 7 0.81 57.30 21.98
C ILE A 7 2.23 56.73 21.70
N SER A 8 2.34 55.71 20.83
CA SER A 8 3.36 55.45 19.75
C SER A 8 3.05 54.05 19.16
N ASP A 9 3.22 53.63 17.90
CA ASP A 9 3.93 54.07 16.69
C ASP A 9 3.39 53.15 15.55
N SER A 10 3.31 53.60 14.29
CA SER A 10 3.09 52.71 13.12
C SER A 10 4.46 52.34 12.52
N PRO A 11 4.70 51.16 11.91
CA PRO A 11 4.33 50.94 10.49
C PRO A 11 4.11 49.45 10.03
N ASP A 12 3.50 49.31 8.84
CA ASP A 12 3.68 48.32 7.76
C ASP A 12 4.41 46.98 8.02
N ALA A 13 3.72 45.85 7.78
CA ALA A 13 4.27 44.64 7.16
C ALA A 13 3.14 43.67 6.72
N PRO A 14 3.11 43.20 5.47
CA PRO A 14 2.22 42.12 5.04
C PRO A 14 2.71 40.80 5.63
N ALA A 15 1.82 40.04 6.26
CA ALA A 15 2.14 38.68 6.70
C ALA A 15 2.29 37.78 5.47
N GLU A 16 3.53 37.35 5.25
CA GLU A 16 3.95 36.49 4.14
C GLU A 16 3.28 35.11 4.18
N GLU A 17 2.92 34.64 3.00
CA GLU A 17 2.56 33.26 2.68
C GLU A 17 3.77 32.33 2.77
N ASP A 18 3.63 31.12 3.36
CA ASP A 18 4.08 29.81 2.81
C ASP A 18 3.56 28.66 3.74
N PRO A 19 3.61 27.36 3.37
CA PRO A 19 2.57 26.65 2.65
C PRO A 19 2.23 25.27 3.29
N GLY A 20 1.18 24.61 2.78
CA GLY A 20 1.15 23.14 2.81
C GLY A 20 0.43 22.48 3.99
N ALA A 21 -0.86 22.21 3.78
CA ALA A 21 -1.44 20.90 4.07
C ALA A 21 -2.83 20.83 3.41
N ALA A 22 -2.83 20.41 2.15
CA ALA A 22 -3.89 19.70 1.42
C ALA A 22 -5.26 19.50 2.13
N ASP A 23 -6.04 20.56 2.27
CA ASP A 23 -7.50 20.45 2.34
C ASP A 23 -8.07 21.23 1.14
N LEU A 24 -7.84 20.70 -0.06
CA LEU A 24 -8.59 21.18 -1.23
C LEU A 24 -9.92 20.45 -1.23
N PRO A 25 -11.05 21.12 -0.97
CA PRO A 25 -12.34 20.54 -1.27
C PRO A 25 -12.34 20.22 -2.77
N LEU A 26 -12.71 18.98 -3.13
CA LEU A 26 -12.94 18.50 -4.51
C LEU A 26 -14.10 19.28 -5.13
N THR A 27 -13.86 20.56 -5.36
CA THR A 27 -14.76 21.48 -6.05
C THR A 27 -14.49 21.34 -7.53
N MET A 28 -15.52 21.52 -8.35
CA MET A 28 -15.42 21.44 -9.81
C MET A 28 -14.35 22.40 -10.39
N ALA A 29 -13.95 23.44 -9.64
CA ALA A 29 -12.85 24.34 -9.99
C ALA A 29 -11.47 23.67 -9.95
N ALA A 30 -11.25 22.69 -9.07
CA ALA A 30 -10.01 21.91 -9.04
C ALA A 30 -9.84 21.07 -10.33
N SER A 31 -10.93 20.66 -10.98
CA SER A 31 -10.88 19.94 -12.26
C SER A 31 -10.27 20.79 -13.38
N VAL A 32 -10.52 22.10 -13.38
CA VAL A 32 -9.95 23.02 -14.38
C VAL A 32 -8.44 23.18 -14.16
N VAL A 33 -7.98 23.17 -12.90
CA VAL A 33 -6.55 23.23 -12.60
C VAL A 33 -5.84 21.95 -13.04
N LEU A 34 -6.47 20.78 -12.88
CA LEU A 34 -5.94 19.50 -13.39
C LEU A 34 -5.82 19.50 -14.93
N GLU A 35 -6.75 20.13 -15.64
CA GLU A 35 -6.72 20.19 -17.11
C GLU A 35 -5.61 21.10 -17.67
N HIS A 36 -5.11 22.05 -16.87
CA HIS A 36 -4.06 23.00 -17.26
C HIS A 36 -2.70 22.73 -16.62
N LEU A 37 -2.50 21.55 -16.00
CA LEU A 37 -1.19 21.18 -15.48
C LEU A 37 -0.17 20.97 -16.62
N PRO A 38 1.11 21.34 -16.42
CA PRO A 38 2.17 21.10 -17.39
C PRO A 38 2.25 19.61 -17.78
N LYS A 39 2.56 19.35 -19.06
CA LYS A 39 2.55 17.99 -19.66
C LYS A 39 3.36 16.96 -18.86
N ASP A 40 4.45 17.38 -18.23
CA ASP A 40 5.28 16.51 -17.40
C ASP A 40 4.54 15.94 -16.19
N ALA A 41 3.65 16.73 -15.57
CA ALA A 41 2.87 16.27 -14.43
C ALA A 41 1.70 15.37 -14.85
N HIS A 42 1.09 15.62 -16.01
CA HIS A 42 0.14 14.68 -16.63
C HIS A 42 0.81 13.33 -16.91
N GLN A 43 1.99 13.33 -17.53
CA GLN A 43 2.73 12.12 -17.87
C GLN A 43 3.22 11.36 -16.62
N ALA A 44 3.63 12.08 -15.58
CA ALA A 44 4.02 11.47 -14.30
C ALA A 44 2.82 10.81 -13.60
N LEU A 45 1.63 11.41 -13.66
CA LEU A 45 0.40 10.83 -13.09
C LEU A 45 -0.12 9.64 -13.89
N GLU A 46 -0.03 9.66 -15.22
CA GLU A 46 -0.36 8.51 -16.08
C GLU A 46 0.51 7.30 -15.71
N THR A 47 1.80 7.52 -15.47
CA THR A 47 2.74 6.45 -15.11
C THR A 47 2.59 6.02 -13.64
N ALA A 48 2.13 6.90 -12.74
CA ALA A 48 2.00 6.62 -11.31
C ALA A 48 0.97 5.52 -10.98
N GLY A 49 -0.02 5.31 -11.85
CA GLY A 49 -1.01 4.23 -11.72
C GLY A 49 -0.51 2.88 -12.24
N GLU A 50 0.58 2.86 -13.00
CA GLU A 50 1.06 1.67 -13.66
C GLU A 50 1.96 0.85 -12.72
N LEU A 51 1.57 -0.40 -12.47
CA LEU A 51 2.43 -1.33 -11.75
C LEU A 51 3.58 -1.70 -12.70
N GLU A 52 4.75 -1.07 -12.54
CA GLU A 52 5.97 -1.30 -13.35
C GLU A 52 6.28 -2.78 -13.61
N GLN A 53 5.89 -3.67 -12.69
CA GLN A 53 5.97 -5.11 -12.85
C GLN A 53 4.60 -5.72 -13.18
N ALA A 54 4.40 -6.13 -14.44
CA ALA A 54 3.22 -6.90 -14.84
C ALA A 54 3.15 -8.28 -14.15
N LYS A 55 4.29 -8.83 -13.73
CA LYS A 55 4.39 -10.10 -13.00
C LYS A 55 5.30 -9.96 -11.80
N VAL A 56 4.84 -10.44 -10.66
CA VAL A 56 5.57 -10.42 -9.39
C VAL A 56 5.96 -11.83 -8.97
N THR A 57 7.11 -11.96 -8.33
CA THR A 57 7.61 -13.24 -7.81
C THR A 57 7.19 -13.39 -6.36
N ILE A 58 6.58 -14.52 -6.03
CA ILE A 58 6.14 -14.86 -4.67
C ILE A 58 6.91 -16.09 -4.20
N ARG A 59 7.41 -16.03 -2.96
CA ARG A 59 8.03 -17.13 -2.23
C ARG A 59 7.16 -17.55 -1.07
N LEU A 60 6.63 -18.76 -1.15
CA LEU A 60 5.88 -19.43 -0.11
C LEU A 60 6.84 -20.11 0.88
N SER A 61 6.81 -19.69 2.13
CA SER A 61 7.58 -20.30 3.22
C SER A 61 6.64 -21.08 4.14
N PRO A 62 6.87 -22.38 4.42
CA PRO A 62 6.10 -23.08 5.45
C PRO A 62 6.45 -22.52 6.84
N LEU A 63 5.46 -22.43 7.72
CA LEU A 63 5.70 -22.28 9.16
C LEU A 63 6.11 -23.63 9.80
N PRO A 64 6.69 -23.62 11.02
CA PRO A 64 6.96 -24.84 11.76
C PRO A 64 5.69 -25.70 11.87
N ASN A 65 5.83 -27.02 11.68
CA ASN A 65 4.76 -28.01 11.68
C ASN A 65 3.80 -28.01 10.46
N THR A 66 4.17 -27.37 9.34
CA THR A 66 3.37 -27.38 8.10
C THR A 66 4.10 -28.08 6.94
N PRO A 67 3.40 -28.86 6.09
CA PRO A 67 4.03 -29.52 4.94
C PRO A 67 4.63 -28.51 3.94
N GLN A 68 5.87 -28.78 3.53
CA GLN A 68 6.59 -27.94 2.57
C GLN A 68 6.14 -28.22 1.13
N LEU A 69 5.93 -27.15 0.36
CA LEU A 69 5.59 -27.24 -1.05
C LEU A 69 6.78 -27.63 -1.91
N LYS A 70 6.55 -28.49 -2.91
CA LYS A 70 7.55 -28.89 -3.92
C LYS A 70 8.14 -27.70 -4.70
N GLN A 71 7.32 -26.68 -4.95
CA GLN A 71 7.71 -25.46 -5.64
C GLN A 71 7.31 -24.27 -4.77
N PRO A 72 8.21 -23.76 -3.91
CA PRO A 72 7.92 -22.65 -3.02
C PRO A 72 7.88 -21.32 -3.76
N ARG A 73 8.34 -21.24 -5.01
CA ARG A 73 8.42 -20.01 -5.78
C ARG A 73 7.56 -20.07 -7.02
N PHE A 74 6.76 -19.04 -7.24
CA PHE A 74 5.96 -18.89 -8.46
C PHE A 74 5.80 -17.41 -8.82
N LYS A 75 5.48 -17.15 -10.09
CA LYS A 75 5.19 -15.81 -10.61
C LYS A 75 3.69 -15.67 -10.83
N CYS A 76 3.13 -14.54 -10.44
CA CYS A 76 1.73 -14.22 -10.71
C CYS A 76 1.59 -12.80 -11.25
N SER A 77 0.43 -12.48 -11.84
CA SER A 77 0.14 -11.14 -12.30
C SER A 77 -0.06 -10.19 -11.11
N SER A 78 0.48 -8.98 -11.22
CA SER A 78 0.39 -7.95 -10.18
C SER A 78 -1.05 -7.44 -9.95
N ASN A 79 -1.93 -7.60 -10.95
CA ASN A 79 -3.35 -7.26 -10.87
C ASN A 79 -4.19 -8.26 -10.05
N GLN A 80 -3.62 -9.39 -9.62
CA GLN A 80 -4.35 -10.36 -8.81
C GLN A 80 -4.49 -9.88 -7.37
N ARG A 81 -5.56 -10.34 -6.73
CA ARG A 81 -5.81 -10.18 -5.29
C ARG A 81 -5.14 -11.28 -4.49
N PHE A 82 -4.88 -11.03 -3.21
CA PHE A 82 -4.25 -11.98 -2.30
C PHE A 82 -5.05 -13.28 -2.15
N GLU A 83 -6.37 -13.23 -2.30
CA GLU A 83 -7.24 -14.42 -2.35
C GLU A 83 -6.75 -15.48 -3.35
N TYR A 84 -6.20 -15.07 -4.50
CA TYR A 84 -5.65 -15.99 -5.50
C TYR A 84 -4.53 -16.87 -4.91
N ILE A 85 -3.66 -16.29 -4.08
CA ILE A 85 -2.55 -16.99 -3.41
C ILE A 85 -3.11 -18.00 -2.40
N VAL A 86 -4.12 -17.59 -1.64
CA VAL A 86 -4.78 -18.45 -0.64
C VAL A 86 -5.45 -19.66 -1.30
N ARG A 87 -6.20 -19.45 -2.40
CA ARG A 87 -6.80 -20.55 -3.17
C ARG A 87 -5.74 -21.46 -3.79
N PHE A 88 -4.63 -20.90 -4.28
CA PHE A 88 -3.51 -21.66 -4.81
C PHE A 88 -2.88 -22.56 -3.73
N LEU A 89 -2.65 -22.01 -2.54
CA LEU A 89 -2.15 -22.75 -1.39
C LEU A 89 -3.08 -23.90 -1.01
N ARG A 90 -4.39 -23.65 -0.85
CA ARG A 90 -5.37 -24.70 -0.53
C ARG A 90 -5.33 -25.85 -1.53
N LYS A 91 -5.30 -25.52 -2.83
CA LYS A 91 -5.22 -26.52 -3.91
C LYS A 91 -3.92 -27.32 -3.88
N LYS A 92 -2.80 -26.69 -3.54
CA LYS A 92 -1.48 -27.35 -3.51
C LYS A 92 -1.28 -28.21 -2.26
N LEU A 93 -1.84 -27.80 -1.12
CA LEU A 93 -1.81 -28.59 0.12
C LEU A 93 -2.89 -29.67 0.13
N GLY A 94 -3.90 -29.60 -0.75
CA GLY A 94 -5.02 -30.54 -0.76
C GLY A 94 -5.97 -30.34 0.41
N LEU A 95 -6.06 -29.11 0.93
CA LEU A 95 -6.90 -28.77 2.06
C LEU A 95 -8.38 -28.85 1.66
N LYS A 96 -9.21 -29.33 2.58
CA LYS A 96 -10.67 -29.39 2.42
C LYS A 96 -11.30 -28.03 2.76
N ASP A 97 -12.55 -27.81 2.34
CA ASP A 97 -13.23 -26.52 2.54
C ASP A 97 -13.40 -26.10 4.01
N HIS A 98 -13.37 -27.06 4.94
CA HIS A 98 -13.44 -26.82 6.38
C HIS A 98 -12.08 -26.49 7.02
N GLU A 99 -10.98 -26.72 6.31
CA GLU A 99 -9.65 -26.48 6.84
C GLU A 99 -9.25 -25.02 6.60
N SER A 100 -8.86 -24.36 7.67
CA SER A 100 -8.36 -22.98 7.59
C SER A 100 -6.89 -22.96 7.19
N VAL A 101 -6.50 -21.95 6.43
CA VAL A 101 -5.11 -21.66 6.11
C VAL A 101 -4.81 -20.22 6.48
N PHE A 102 -3.76 -20.04 7.27
CA PHE A 102 -3.30 -18.74 7.73
C PHE A 102 -2.08 -18.35 6.89
N CYS A 103 -2.13 -17.15 6.32
CA CYS A 103 -1.06 -16.63 5.48
C CYS A 103 -0.57 -15.31 6.08
N TYR A 104 0.75 -15.18 6.17
CA TYR A 104 1.41 -14.01 6.74
C TYR A 104 2.45 -13.49 5.76
N VAL A 105 2.46 -12.19 5.52
CA VAL A 105 3.52 -11.54 4.72
C VAL A 105 4.74 -11.34 5.63
N ASN A 106 5.90 -11.82 5.17
CA ASN A 106 7.17 -11.78 5.90
C ASN A 106 7.13 -12.34 7.34
N SER A 107 6.14 -13.19 7.66
CA SER A 107 5.86 -13.66 9.03
C SER A 107 5.54 -12.54 10.03
N VAL A 108 5.05 -11.38 9.58
CA VAL A 108 4.76 -10.22 10.45
C VAL A 108 3.26 -9.97 10.59
N PHE A 109 2.52 -9.98 9.50
CA PHE A 109 1.09 -9.66 9.49
C PHE A 109 0.33 -10.49 8.47
N ALA A 110 -0.99 -10.64 8.66
CA ALA A 110 -1.87 -11.32 7.73
C ALA A 110 -2.60 -10.28 6.85
N PRO A 111 -2.35 -10.22 5.53
CA PRO A 111 -3.03 -9.29 4.65
C PRO A 111 -4.50 -9.69 4.40
N GLY A 112 -5.33 -8.72 4.04
CA GLY A 112 -6.71 -8.96 3.59
C GLY A 112 -6.77 -9.76 2.29
N LEU A 113 -7.83 -10.54 2.08
CA LEU A 113 -8.03 -11.33 0.85
C LEU A 113 -8.25 -10.44 -0.38
N ASP A 114 -8.77 -9.25 -0.16
CA ASP A 114 -9.05 -8.21 -1.14
C ASP A 114 -7.83 -7.37 -1.51
N GLU A 115 -6.73 -7.45 -0.76
CA GLU A 115 -5.51 -6.70 -1.05
C GLU A 115 -4.88 -7.10 -2.38
N GLY A 116 -4.39 -6.11 -3.13
CA GLY A 116 -3.68 -6.31 -4.39
C GLY A 116 -2.27 -6.86 -4.17
N VAL A 117 -1.93 -7.96 -4.85
CA VAL A 117 -0.61 -8.59 -4.75
C VAL A 117 0.50 -7.66 -5.26
N GLY A 118 0.22 -6.84 -6.28
CA GLY A 118 1.16 -5.83 -6.78
C GLY A 118 1.57 -4.82 -5.70
N ASN A 119 0.60 -4.33 -4.92
CA ASN A 119 0.87 -3.40 -3.82
C ASN A 119 1.68 -4.09 -2.71
N LEU A 120 1.28 -5.30 -2.33
CA LEU A 120 2.00 -6.09 -1.33
C LEU A 120 3.45 -6.36 -1.73
N TRP A 121 3.70 -6.70 -3.00
CA TRP A 121 5.04 -6.90 -3.51
C TRP A 121 5.85 -5.59 -3.53
N ARG A 122 5.24 -4.46 -3.94
CA ARG A 122 5.91 -3.15 -3.93
C ARG A 122 6.32 -2.72 -2.51
N CYS A 123 5.44 -2.88 -1.53
CA CYS A 123 5.65 -2.39 -0.17
C CYS A 123 6.44 -3.35 0.73
N PHE A 124 6.33 -4.67 0.51
CA PHE A 124 6.83 -5.69 1.44
C PHE A 124 7.73 -6.75 0.79
N LYS A 125 8.22 -6.54 -0.43
CA LYS A 125 9.20 -7.48 -1.02
C LYS A 125 10.50 -7.54 -0.21
N THR A 126 11.06 -8.73 -0.14
CA THR A 126 12.42 -8.95 0.36
C THR A 126 13.31 -9.27 -0.85
N GLY A 127 14.15 -8.32 -1.25
CA GLY A 127 14.88 -8.38 -2.52
C GLY A 127 13.90 -8.23 -3.71
N ASP A 128 13.75 -9.30 -4.49
CA ASP A 128 12.87 -9.34 -5.67
C ASP A 128 11.66 -10.29 -5.52
N GLU A 129 11.43 -10.80 -4.31
CA GLU A 129 10.36 -11.75 -4.01
C GLU A 129 9.50 -11.28 -2.83
N LEU A 130 8.18 -11.46 -2.93
CA LEU A 130 7.27 -11.31 -1.80
C LEU A 130 7.25 -12.62 -1.00
N VAL A 131 7.62 -12.57 0.27
CA VAL A 131 7.63 -13.76 1.14
C VAL A 131 6.27 -13.91 1.81
N VAL A 132 5.61 -15.03 1.57
CA VAL A 132 4.34 -15.38 2.20
C VAL A 132 4.53 -16.65 3.00
N SER A 133 4.49 -16.50 4.32
CA SER A 133 4.57 -17.59 5.28
C SER A 133 3.19 -18.21 5.49
N TYR A 134 3.04 -19.52 5.37
CA TYR A 134 1.73 -20.20 5.48
C TYR A 134 1.72 -21.27 6.57
N SER A 135 0.56 -21.42 7.24
CA SER A 135 0.31 -22.42 8.28
C SER A 135 -1.13 -22.93 8.24
N VAL A 136 -1.36 -24.18 8.63
CA VAL A 136 -2.73 -24.74 8.82
C VAL A 136 -3.27 -24.39 10.21
N THR A 137 -2.40 -24.31 11.21
CA THR A 137 -2.73 -23.85 12.56
C THR A 137 -2.41 -22.38 12.72
N GLN A 138 -3.20 -21.66 13.52
CA GLN A 138 -2.90 -20.27 13.86
C GLN A 138 -1.57 -20.23 14.63
N ALA A 139 -0.58 -19.50 14.10
CA ALA A 139 0.76 -19.44 14.69
C ALA A 139 1.02 -18.15 15.48
N PHE A 140 0.27 -17.09 15.17
CA PHE A 140 0.32 -15.80 15.85
C PHE A 140 -1.10 -15.42 16.27
N GLY A 141 -1.28 -15.14 17.56
CA GLY A 141 -2.55 -14.81 18.21
C GLY A 141 -2.51 -13.39 18.76
#